data_AF-A0A2G9YB59-F1
#
_entry.id   AF-A0A2G9YB59-F1
#
_cell.length_a   1.000
_cell.length_b   1.000
_cell.length_c   1.000
_cell.angle_alpha   90.00
_cell.angle_beta   90.00
_cell.angle_gamma   90.00
#
_symmetry.space_group_name_H-M   'P 1'
#
loop_
_entity.id
_entity.type
_entity.pdbx_description
1 polymer ?
#
loop_
_entity_poly.entity_id
_entity_poly.type
_entity_poly.pdbx_seq_one_letter_code
_entity_poly.pdbx_strand_id
1 'polypeptide(L)' 'MVKIIILALVQGLTEFLPISSSGHLALLSRWFSSSPSDFFLAVFLHGGTLLATIYYFWPDIRQMAVGLRKPETEGRNYL' A
#
# COMPACT_ATOMS: atom_id res chain seq x y z
N MET A 1 -3.85 15.84 18.34
CA MET A 1 -2.71 14.92 18.57
C MET A 1 -3.18 13.49 18.80
N VAL A 2 -3.95 13.20 19.86
CA VAL A 2 -4.44 11.84 20.14
C VAL A 2 -5.24 11.21 18.98
N LYS A 3 -6.16 11.96 18.35
CA LYS A 3 -6.92 11.52 17.15
C LYS A 3 -6.01 11.04 16.02
N ILE A 4 -4.91 11.76 15.78
CA ILE A 4 -3.97 11.46 14.68
C ILE A 4 -3.21 10.17 14.96
N ILE A 5 -2.77 9.95 16.20
CA ILE A 5 -2.08 8.72 16.62
C ILE A 5 -3.00 7.52 16.45
N ILE A 6 -4.26 7.64 16.90
CA ILE A 6 -5.25 6.56 16.75
C ILE A 6 -5.51 6.26 15.28
N LEU A 7 -5.70 7.28 14.44
CA LEU A 7 -5.91 7.10 13.00
C LEU A 7 -4.70 6.46 12.31
N ALA A 8 -3.47 6.86 12.67
CA ALA A 8 -2.25 6.29 12.12
C ALA A 8 -2.09 4.81 12.49
N LEU A 9 -2.38 4.45 13.75
CA LEU A 9 -2.34 3.07 14.21
C LEU A 9 -3.42 2.22 13.53
N VAL A 10 -4.66 2.71 13.47
CA VAL A 10 -5.76 2.01 12.79
C VAL A 10 -5.43 1.81 11.32
N GLN A 11 -5.06 2.85 10.58
CA GLN A 11 -4.68 2.75 9.16
C GLN A 11 -3.53 1.77 8.97
N GLY A 12 -2.47 1.90 9.77
CA GLY A 12 -1.30 1.02 9.69
C GLY A 12 -1.64 -0.46 9.92
N LEU A 13 -2.56 -0.76 10.83
CA LEU A 13 -3.01 -2.12 11.08
C LEU A 13 -4.00 -2.61 10.01
N THR A 14 -4.93 -1.77 9.58
CA THR A 14 -6.03 -2.17 8.69
C THR A 14 -5.68 -2.19 7.20
N GLU A 15 -4.63 -1.48 6.77
CA GLU A 15 -4.16 -1.52 5.38
C GLU A 15 -3.69 -2.92 4.96
N PHE A 16 -3.16 -3.70 5.91
CA PHE A 16 -2.73 -5.08 5.68
C PHE A 16 -3.86 -6.11 5.81
N LEU A 17 -5.01 -5.71 6.34
CA LEU A 17 -6.23 -6.52 6.34
C LEU A 17 -6.95 -6.32 5.01
N PRO A 18 -7.44 -7.37 4.33
CA PRO A 18 -8.15 -7.27 3.05
C PRO A 18 -9.58 -6.74 3.26
N ILE A 19 -9.70 -5.51 3.76
CA ILE A 19 -10.96 -4.78 3.88
C ILE A 19 -11.28 -4.06 2.56
N SER A 20 -11.52 -4.84 1.50
CA SER A 20 -12.26 -4.46 0.28
C SER A 20 -11.92 -3.09 -0.35
N SER A 21 -10.88 -3.08 -1.18
CA SER A 21 -10.37 -1.93 -1.98
C SER A 21 -11.45 -1.24 -2.84
N SER A 22 -12.41 -1.97 -3.41
CA SER A 22 -13.43 -1.43 -4.33
C SER A 22 -14.60 -0.75 -3.61
N GLY A 23 -14.95 -1.23 -2.41
CA GLY A 23 -16.02 -0.65 -1.59
C GLY A 23 -15.57 0.64 -0.87
N HIS A 24 -14.32 0.67 -0.40
CA HIS A 24 -13.78 1.84 0.28
C HIS A 24 -13.66 3.05 -0.66
N LEU A 25 -13.23 2.91 -1.92
CA LEU A 25 -13.10 4.04 -2.84
C LEU A 25 -14.45 4.67 -3.22
N ALA A 26 -15.50 3.83 -3.36
CA ALA A 26 -16.88 4.27 -3.62
C ALA A 26 -17.58 4.85 -2.38
N LEU A 27 -17.21 4.41 -1.17
CA LEU A 27 -17.75 4.95 0.09
C LEU A 27 -17.00 6.22 0.53
N LEU A 28 -15.67 6.26 0.39
CA LEU A 28 -14.82 7.41 0.67
C LEU A 28 -15.22 8.58 -0.23
N SER A 29 -15.39 8.41 -1.54
CA SER A 29 -15.88 9.49 -2.41
C SER A 29 -17.20 10.13 -1.95
N ARG A 30 -18.07 9.39 -1.24
CA ARG A 30 -19.34 9.89 -0.67
C ARG A 30 -19.24 10.43 0.76
N TRP A 31 -18.29 9.94 1.56
CA TRP A 31 -18.13 10.30 2.98
C TRP A 31 -17.04 11.35 3.23
N PHE A 32 -16.06 11.43 2.31
CA PHE A 32 -14.94 12.39 2.33
C PHE A 32 -15.33 13.81 1.88
N SER A 33 -16.62 14.17 2.01
CA SER A 33 -17.04 15.58 2.09
C SER A 33 -16.76 16.20 3.47
N SER A 34 -15.99 15.53 4.31
CA SER A 34 -15.48 16.01 5.58
C SER A 34 -14.12 16.68 5.34
N SER A 35 -14.04 17.99 5.62
CA SER A 35 -12.86 18.90 5.61
C SER A 35 -11.63 18.48 4.78
N PRO A 36 -11.13 19.35 3.87
CA PRO A 36 -9.89 19.10 3.10
C PRO A 36 -8.71 18.59 3.94
N SER A 37 -8.60 19.00 5.21
CA SER A 37 -7.55 18.57 6.15
C SER A 37 -7.51 17.07 6.41
N ASP A 38 -8.67 16.44 6.56
CA ASP A 38 -8.76 15.01 6.89
C ASP A 38 -8.39 14.18 5.66
N PHE A 39 -8.59 14.73 4.45
CA PHE A 39 -8.28 14.07 3.17
C PHE A 39 -6.78 13.96 2.99
N PHE A 40 -6.09 15.08 3.15
CA PHE A 40 -4.63 15.08 3.12
C PHE A 40 -4.07 14.14 4.17
N LEU A 41 -4.60 14.15 5.40
CA LEU A 41 -4.15 13.22 6.45
C LEU A 41 -4.29 11.75 6.03
N ALA A 42 -5.44 11.35 5.47
CA ALA A 42 -5.65 9.98 4.99
C ALA A 42 -4.66 9.58 3.88
N VAL A 43 -4.43 10.47 2.91
CA VAL A 43 -3.47 10.24 1.81
C VAL A 43 -2.04 10.11 2.35
N PHE A 44 -1.63 10.95 3.30
CA PHE A 44 -0.31 10.86 3.92
C PHE A 44 -0.13 9.56 4.72
N LEU A 45 -1.15 9.13 5.48
CA LEU A 45 -1.09 7.88 6.23
C LEU A 45 -0.99 6.66 5.30
N HIS A 46 -1.75 6.65 4.21
CA HIS A 46 -1.66 5.61 3.18
C HIS A 46 -0.31 5.62 2.44
N GLY A 47 0.24 6.81 2.15
CA GLY A 47 1.61 6.92 1.62
C GLY A 47 2.65 6.37 2.60
N GLY A 48 2.45 6.57 3.90
CA GLY A 48 3.30 6.04 4.95
C GLY A 48 3.31 4.51 5.01
N THR A 49 2.15 3.87 4.91
CA THR A 49 2.04 2.40 4.87
C THR A 49 2.64 1.82 3.59
N LEU A 50 2.47 2.50 2.45
CA LEU A 50 3.13 2.12 1.20
C LEU A 50 4.66 2.15 1.34
N LEU A 51 5.21 3.24 1.88
CA LEU A 51 6.66 3.37 2.09
C LEU A 51 7.19 2.32 3.07
N ALA A 52 6.48 2.05 4.17
CA ALA A 52 6.85 1.01 5.12
C ALA A 52 6.88 -0.38 4.46
N THR A 53 5.91 -0.67 3.58
CA THR A 53 5.83 -1.92 2.83
C THR A 53 6.98 -2.05 1.83
N ILE A 54 7.26 -1.00 1.05
CA ILE A 54 8.39 -0.97 0.11
C ILE A 54 9.71 -1.16 0.84
N TYR A 55 9.88 -0.52 1.99
CA TYR A 55 11.08 -0.65 2.81
C TYR A 55 11.25 -2.09 3.33
N TYR A 56 10.18 -2.70 3.85
CA TYR A 56 10.20 -4.07 4.35
C TYR A 56 10.54 -5.09 3.23
N PHE A 57 9.90 -4.97 2.06
CA PHE A 57 10.11 -5.86 0.91
C PHE A 57 11.23 -5.40 -0.03
N TRP A 58 12.08 -4.45 0.36
CA TRP A 58 13.11 -3.90 -0.52
C TRP A 58 14.04 -4.95 -1.15
N PRO A 59 14.50 -6.00 -0.43
CA PRO A 59 15.32 -7.06 -1.03
C PRO A 59 14.56 -7.83 -2.13
N ASP A 60 13.29 -8.16 -1.90
CA ASP A 60 12.45 -8.91 -2.84
C ASP A 60 12.10 -8.06 -4.07
N ILE A 61 11.76 -6.79 -3.85
CA ILE A 61 11.48 -5.82 -4.92
C ILE A 61 12.72 -5.68 -5.84
N ARG A 62 13.93 -5.60 -5.26
CA ARG A 62 15.16 -5.54 -6.05
C ARG A 62 15.40 -6.83 -6.84
N GLN A 63 15.14 -7.99 -6.24
CA GLN A 63 15.26 -9.27 -6.93
C GLN A 63 14.27 -9.38 -8.09
N MET A 64 13.01 -8.98 -7.89
CA MET A 64 12.01 -8.92 -8.95
C MET A 64 12.40 -7.95 -10.07
N ALA A 65 12.86 -6.73 -9.72
CA ALA A 65 13.29 -5.73 -10.70
C ALA A 65 14.49 -6.20 -11.55
N VAL A 66 15.42 -6.95 -10.96
CA VAL A 66 16.55 -7.55 -11.68
C VAL A 66 16.10 -8.78 -12.47
N GLY A 67 15.18 -9.58 -11.94
CA GLY A 67 14.60 -10.75 -12.62
C GLY A 67 13.89 -10.36 -13.91
N LEU A 68 13.17 -9.24 -13.94
CA LEU A 68 12.56 -8.68 -15.15
C LEU A 68 13.56 -8.32 -16.26
N ARG A 69 14.84 -8.13 -15.91
CA ARG A 69 15.92 -7.86 -16.89
C ARG A 69 16.59 -9.12 -17.40
N LYS A 70 16.38 -10.28 -16.76
CA LYS A 70 16.93 -11.55 -17.24
C LYS A 70 15.95 -12.15 -18.25
N PRO A 71 16.33 -12.28 -19.53
CA PRO A 71 15.50 -12.99 -20.48
C PRO A 71 15.39 -14.45 -20.01
N GLU A 72 14.16 -14.94 -19.94
CA GLU A 72 13.80 -16.34 -19.66
C GLU A 72 14.54 -17.26 -20.64
N THR A 73 15.74 -17.70 -20.25
CA THR A 73 16.58 -18.57 -21.08
C THR A 73 16.94 -19.84 -20.31
N GLU A 74 15.99 -20.42 -19.57
CA GLU A 74 16.17 -21.75 -18.95
C GLU A 74 14.89 -22.61 -18.95
N GLY A 75 13.98 -22.37 -19.92
CA GLY A 75 12.81 -23.23 -20.13
C GLY A 75 13.05 -24.43 -21.06
N ARG A 76 14.30 -24.75 -21.46
CA ARG A 76 14.56 -25.65 -22.61
C ARG A 76 15.41 -26.90 -22.36
N ASN A 77 15.53 -27.38 -21.11
CA ASN A 77 16.33 -28.58 -20.77
C ASN A 77 15.57 -29.66 -19.97
N TYR A 78 14.24 -29.69 -20.03
CA TYR A 78 13.44 -30.81 -19.48
C TYR A 78 12.85 -31.72 -20.57
N LEU A 79 13.58 -31.87 -21.69
CA LEU A 79 13.37 -32.97 -22.65
C LEU A 79 14.32 -34.12 -22.33
#